data_AF-A0A959YZ62-F1
#
_entry.id   AF-A0A959YZ62-F1
#
_cell.length_a   1.000
_cell.length_b   1.000
_cell.length_c   1.000
_cell.angle_alpha   90.00
_cell.angle_beta   90.00
_cell.angle_gamma   90.00
#
_symmetry.space_group_name_H-M   'P 1'
#
loop_
_entity.id
_entity.type
_entity.pdbx_description
1 polymer ?
#
loop_
_entity_poly.entity_id
_entity_poly.type
_entity_poly.pdbx_seq_one_letter_code
_entity_poly.pdbx_strand_id
1 'polypeptide(L)'
;MEFLILLLLMLLNGVFAMSEIALVSARKRRLEADAQRGDARAKAALHLANDPSRFLSTVQIGITLIGILTGIYSGENITSDLEAFIGRIPALAPYAHGIAVTGV
;
A
#
# COMPACT_ATOMS: atom_id res chain seq x y z
N MET A 1 15.89 10.73 -6.73
CA MET A 1 15.54 9.35 -7.15
C MET A 1 14.49 8.74 -6.23
N GLU A 2 14.46 9.08 -4.93
CA GLU A 2 13.46 8.54 -4.00
C GLU A 2 12.02 8.92 -4.34
N PHE A 3 11.78 10.13 -4.86
CA PHE A 3 10.45 10.53 -5.31
C PHE A 3 9.84 9.56 -6.35
N LEU A 4 10.66 9.05 -7.27
CA LEU A 4 10.19 8.08 -8.27
C LEU A 4 9.84 6.73 -7.62
N ILE A 5 10.61 6.31 -6.62
CA ILE A 5 10.37 5.07 -5.86
C ILE A 5 9.08 5.21 -5.05
N LEU A 6 8.88 6.33 -4.34
CA LEU A 6 7.66 6.63 -3.59
C LEU A 6 6.43 6.71 -4.51
N LEU A 7 6.56 7.34 -5.69
CA LEU A 7 5.49 7.38 -6.69
C LEU A 7 5.12 5.97 -7.17
N LEU A 8 6.12 5.12 -7.46
CA LEU A 8 5.89 3.74 -7.89
C LEU A 8 5.24 2.90 -6.77
N LEU A 9 5.70 3.04 -5.53
CA LEU A 9 5.11 2.38 -4.37
C LEU A 9 3.65 2.82 -4.14
N MET A 10 3.35 4.12 -4.28
CA MET A 10 2.00 4.66 -4.18
C MET A 10 1.07 4.09 -5.26
N LEU A 11 1.53 4.05 -6.53
CA LEU A 11 0.78 3.44 -7.62
C LEU A 11 0.53 1.94 -7.36
N LEU A 12 1.55 1.22 -6.90
CA LEU A 12 1.46 -0.20 -6.59
C LEU A 12 0.44 -0.46 -5.47
N ASN A 13 0.45 0.36 -4.42
CA ASN A 13 -0.53 0.30 -3.34
C ASN A 13 -1.95 0.52 -3.86
N GLY A 14 -2.13 1.53 -4.73
CA GLY A 14 -3.42 1.81 -5.38
C GLY A 14 -3.92 0.65 -6.24
N VAL A 15 -3.03 -0.01 -6.99
CA VAL A 15 -3.37 -1.20 -7.78
C VAL A 15 -3.83 -2.35 -6.88
N PHE A 16 -3.16 -2.57 -5.75
CA PHE A 16 -3.53 -3.60 -4.79
C PHE A 16 -4.89 -3.32 -4.13
N ALA A 17 -5.11 -2.09 -3.67
CA ALA A 17 -6.39 -1.67 -3.09
C ALA A 17 -7.55 -1.77 -4.10
N MET A 18 -7.33 -1.34 -5.35
CA MET A 18 -8.31 -1.51 -6.42
C MET A 18 -8.61 -2.98 -6.71
N SER A 19 -7.60 -3.85 -6.67
CA SER A 19 -7.77 -5.29 -6.92
C SER A 19 -8.61 -5.96 -5.83
N GLU A 20 -8.40 -5.58 -4.56
CA GLU A 20 -9.22 -6.00 -3.43
C GLU A 20 -10.69 -5.56 -3.59
N ILE A 21 -10.92 -4.27 -3.84
CA ILE A 21 -12.27 -3.72 -4.03
C ILE A 21 -12.94 -4.34 -5.26
N ALA A 22 -12.21 -4.52 -6.37
CA ALA A 22 -12.72 -5.16 -7.58
C ALA A 22 -13.15 -6.61 -7.30
N LEU A 23 -12.40 -7.36 -6.50
CA LEU A 23 -12.74 -8.73 -6.15
C LEU A 23 -13.99 -8.78 -5.25
N VAL A 24 -14.07 -7.92 -4.24
CA VAL A 24 -15.21 -7.86 -3.30
C VAL A 24 -16.48 -7.36 -3.99
N SER A 25 -16.36 -6.44 -4.95
CA SER A 25 -17.49 -5.89 -5.71
C SER A 25 -17.88 -6.71 -6.95
N ALA A 26 -17.07 -7.69 -7.35
CA ALA A 26 -17.35 -8.51 -8.52
C ALA A 26 -18.64 -9.32 -8.34
N ARG A 27 -19.52 -9.25 -9.33
CA ARG A 27 -20.77 -10.03 -9.35
C ARG A 27 -20.46 -11.46 -9.80
N LYS A 28 -20.42 -12.41 -8.86
CA LYS A 28 -20.19 -13.84 -9.13
C LYS A 28 -21.08 -14.39 -10.25
N ARG A 29 -22.38 -14.05 -10.25
CA ARG A 29 -23.34 -14.47 -11.29
C ARG A 29 -22.93 -14.07 -12.71
N ARG A 30 -22.28 -12.91 -12.89
CA ARG A 30 -21.81 -12.47 -14.22
C ARG A 30 -20.56 -13.25 -14.64
N LEU A 31 -19.62 -13.44 -13.70
CA LEU A 31 -18.43 -14.26 -13.92
C LEU A 31 -18.76 -15.72 -14.23
N GLU A 32 -19.78 -16.29 -13.60
CA GLU A 32 -20.31 -17.63 -13.91
C GLU A 32 -20.82 -17.72 -15.34
N ALA A 33 -21.64 -16.76 -15.76
CA ALA A 33 -22.17 -16.73 -17.13
C ALA A 33 -21.05 -16.62 -18.18
N ASP A 34 -20.05 -15.76 -17.94
CA ASP A 34 -18.92 -15.57 -18.86
C ASP A 34 -17.96 -16.79 -18.85
N ALA A 35 -17.75 -17.43 -17.70
CA ALA A 35 -16.97 -18.67 -17.59
C ALA A 35 -17.64 -19.84 -18.32
N GLN A 36 -18.97 -19.95 -18.26
CA GLN A 36 -19.74 -20.95 -19.01
C GLN A 36 -19.67 -20.73 -20.53
N ARG A 37 -19.44 -19.49 -20.97
CA ARG A 37 -19.22 -19.13 -22.38
C ARG A 37 -17.79 -19.43 -22.87
N GLY A 38 -16.93 -19.97 -22.01
CA GLY A 38 -15.56 -20.37 -22.36
C GLY A 38 -14.49 -19.32 -22.08
N ASP A 39 -14.81 -18.21 -21.40
CA ASP A 39 -13.80 -17.22 -21.01
C ASP A 39 -12.92 -17.76 -19.87
N ALA A 40 -11.67 -18.08 -20.20
CA ALA A 40 -10.68 -18.57 -19.25
C ALA A 40 -10.36 -17.54 -18.13
N ARG A 41 -10.42 -16.24 -18.43
CA ARG A 41 -10.20 -15.17 -17.44
C ARG A 41 -11.38 -15.09 -16.49
N ALA A 42 -12.61 -15.19 -17.01
CA ALA A 42 -13.81 -15.23 -16.18
C ALA A 42 -13.80 -16.44 -15.24
N LYS A 43 -13.32 -17.60 -15.70
CA LYS A 43 -13.16 -18.81 -14.88
C LYS A 43 -12.14 -18.61 -13.75
N ALA A 44 -11.00 -17.98 -14.03
CA ALA A 44 -10.00 -17.66 -13.02
C ALA A 44 -10.52 -16.65 -11.99
N ALA A 45 -11.14 -15.57 -12.45
CA ALA A 45 -11.76 -14.55 -11.59
C ALA A 45 -12.90 -15.11 -10.74
N LEU A 46 -13.70 -16.04 -11.28
CA LEU A 46 -14.73 -16.75 -10.52
C LEU A 46 -14.14 -17.62 -9.41
N HIS A 47 -13.02 -18.31 -9.67
CA HIS A 47 -12.33 -19.11 -8.66
C HIS A 47 -11.83 -18.23 -7.51
N LEU A 48 -11.21 -17.10 -7.84
CA LEU A 48 -10.78 -16.07 -6.88
C LEU A 48 -11.96 -15.47 -6.11
N ALA A 49 -13.09 -15.21 -6.77
CA ALA A 49 -14.27 -14.66 -6.10
C ALA A 49 -14.96 -15.70 -5.18
N ASN A 50 -14.80 -16.99 -5.44
CA ASN A 50 -15.35 -18.06 -4.61
C ASN A 50 -14.58 -18.25 -3.30
N ASP A 51 -13.26 -18.10 -3.32
CA ASP A 51 -12.43 -18.03 -2.12
C ASP A 51 -11.56 -16.76 -2.14
N PRO A 52 -12.15 -15.59 -1.82
CA PRO A 52 -11.43 -14.33 -1.85
C PRO A 52 -10.38 -14.26 -0.75
N SER A 53 -10.54 -15.03 0.33
CA SER A 53 -9.69 -15.01 1.52
C SER A 53 -8.21 -15.15 1.18
N ARG A 54 -7.87 -16.12 0.31
CA ARG A 54 -6.47 -16.38 -0.07
C ARG A 54 -5.87 -15.23 -0.89
N PHE A 55 -6.64 -14.64 -1.79
CA PHE A 55 -6.20 -13.51 -2.59
C PHE A 55 -6.06 -12.24 -1.74
N LEU A 56 -7.08 -11.92 -0.94
CA LEU A 56 -7.09 -10.77 -0.05
C LEU A 56 -5.93 -10.81 0.94
N SER A 57 -5.67 -11.96 1.58
CA SER A 57 -4.52 -12.12 2.47
C SER A 57 -3.18 -11.87 1.75
N THR A 58 -3.04 -12.31 0.50
CA THR A 58 -1.82 -12.09 -0.29
C THR A 58 -1.65 -10.61 -0.65
N VAL A 59 -2.72 -9.96 -1.09
CA VAL A 59 -2.75 -8.52 -1.42
C VAL A 59 -2.43 -7.68 -0.18
N GLN A 60 -2.99 -8.04 0.98
CA GLN A 60 -2.78 -7.33 2.23
C GLN A 60 -1.33 -7.43 2.74
N ILE A 61 -0.68 -8.58 2.58
CA ILE A 61 0.77 -8.71 2.82
C ILE A 61 1.55 -7.78 1.89
N GLY A 62 1.15 -7.71 0.60
CA GLY A 62 1.74 -6.78 -0.36
C GLY A 62 1.59 -5.31 0.04
N ILE A 63 0.40 -4.90 0.46
CA ILE A 63 0.11 -3.54 0.98
C ILE A 63 0.97 -3.24 2.19
N THR A 64 1.11 -4.20 3.11
CA THR A 64 1.93 -4.05 4.32
C THR A 64 3.41 -3.86 3.96
N LEU A 65 3.93 -4.68 3.03
CA LEU A 65 5.30 -4.57 2.55
C LEU A 65 5.55 -3.20 1.89
N ILE A 66 4.61 -2.73 1.07
CA ILE A 66 4.69 -1.40 0.47
C ILE A 66 4.69 -0.31 1.54
N GLY A 67 3.86 -0.44 2.59
CA GLY A 67 3.83 0.49 3.71
C GLY A 67 5.18 0.58 4.42
N ILE A 68 5.82 -0.57 4.70
CA ILE A 68 7.16 -0.63 5.31
C ILE A 68 8.20 0.03 4.39
N LEU A 69 8.23 -0.34 3.11
CA LEU A 69 9.17 0.24 2.15
C LEU A 69 8.97 1.76 2.03
N THR A 70 7.73 2.22 1.93
CA THR A 70 7.38 3.64 1.87
C THR A 70 7.85 4.35 3.15
N GLY A 71 7.64 3.74 4.32
CA GLY A 71 8.13 4.26 5.60
C GLY A 71 9.65 4.39 5.65
N ILE A 72 10.40 3.40 5.16
CA ILE A 72 11.87 3.46 5.10
C ILE A 72 12.34 4.60 4.17
N TYR A 73 11.79 4.69 2.96
CA TYR A 73 12.16 5.75 1.99
C TYR A 73 11.65 7.14 2.37
N SER A 74 10.59 7.24 3.17
CA SER A 74 10.05 8.51 3.65
C SER A 74 10.64 8.94 5.00
N GLY A 75 11.17 8.00 5.78
CA GLY A 75 11.61 8.22 7.15
C GLY A 75 12.76 9.22 7.26
N GLU A 76 13.73 9.16 6.34
CA GLU A 76 14.84 10.13 6.32
C GLU A 76 14.34 11.55 6.05
N ASN A 77 13.39 11.71 5.11
CA ASN A 77 12.78 13.00 4.80
C ASN A 77 11.95 13.53 5.98
N ILE A 78 11.10 12.70 6.59
CA ILE A 78 10.28 13.09 7.75
C ILE A 78 11.17 13.45 8.95
N THR A 79 12.25 12.71 9.18
CA THR A 79 13.21 13.02 10.26
C THR A 79 13.82 14.41 10.03
N SER A 80 14.25 14.71 8.81
CA SER A 80 14.85 16.02 8.49
C SER A 80 13.85 17.18 8.61
N ASP A 81 12.60 17.00 8.17
CA ASP A 81 11.53 17.99 8.29
C ASP A 81 11.13 18.23 9.75
N LEU A 82 11.05 17.15 10.53
CA LEU A 82 10.71 17.20 11.95
C LEU A 82 11.84 17.84 12.77
N GLU A 83 13.10 17.53 12.46
CA GLU A 83 14.27 18.18 13.05
C GLU A 83 14.29 19.69 12.75
N ALA A 84 14.03 20.08 11.50
CA ALA A 84 13.94 21.49 11.11
C ALA A 84 12.77 22.23 11.77
N PHE A 85 11.65 21.55 12.01
CA PHE A 85 10.50 22.10 12.72
C PHE A 85 10.79 22.30 14.22
N ILE A 86 11.34 21.28 14.89
CA ILE A 86 11.68 21.34 16.32
C ILE A 86 12.82 22.35 16.57
N GLY A 87 13.77 22.45 15.66
CA GLY A 87 14.87 23.42 15.70
C GLY A 87 14.41 24.89 15.68
N ARG A 88 13.16 25.19 15.28
CA ARG A 88 12.59 26.55 15.40
C ARG A 88 12.29 26.96 16.83
N ILE A 89 12.28 26.01 17.77
CA ILE A 89 12.09 26.26 19.20
C ILE A 89 13.47 26.20 19.88
N PRO A 90 14.06 27.34 20.29
CA PRO A 90 15.43 27.39 20.81
C PRO A 90 15.67 26.51 22.05
N ALA A 91 14.63 26.29 22.86
CA ALA A 91 14.69 25.43 24.04
C ALA A 91 14.75 23.92 23.72
N LEU A 92 14.27 23.52 22.55
CA LEU A 92 14.22 22.11 22.12
C LEU A 92 15.28 21.80 21.05
N ALA A 93 15.94 22.82 20.48
CA ALA A 93 17.03 22.68 19.53
C ALA A 93 18.12 21.65 19.90
N PRO A 94 18.63 21.57 21.16
CA PRO A 94 19.65 20.56 21.50
C PRO A 94 19.12 19.12 21.56
N TYR A 95 17.80 18.92 21.64
CA TYR A 95 17.15 17.60 21.66
C TYR A 95 16.46 17.27 20.33
N ALA A 96 16.46 18.21 19.37
CA ALA A 96 15.69 18.13 18.13
C ALA A 96 16.02 16.88 17.32
N HIS A 97 17.30 16.55 17.18
CA HIS A 97 17.74 15.36 16.46
C HIS A 97 17.28 14.05 17.13
N GLY A 98 17.41 13.94 18.46
CA GLY A 98 16.99 12.75 19.20
C GLY A 98 15.47 12.55 19.19
N ILE A 99 14.70 13.64 19.28
CA ILE A 99 13.24 13.60 19.22
C ILE A 99 12.78 13.28 17.79
N ALA A 100 13.43 13.84 16.77
CA ALA A 100 13.09 13.59 15.38
C ALA A 100 13.32 12.14 14.97
N VAL A 101 14.46 11.54 15.36
CA VAL A 101 14.78 10.14 15.04
C VAL A 101 13.92 9.15 15.83
N THR A 102 13.52 9.48 17.06
CA THR A 102 12.68 8.57 17.88
C THR A 102 11.19 8.72 17.55
N GLY A 103 10.78 9.86 17.00
CA GLY A 103 9.38 10.17 16.68
C GLY A 103 8.91 9.69 15.30
N VAL A 104 9.83 9.19 14.47
CA VAL A 104 9.61 8.68 13.10
C VAL A 104 9.81 7.18 13.07
#